data_AF-A0A3M1JEC0-F1
#
_entry.id   AF-A0A3M1JEC0-F1
#
_cell.length_a   1.000
_cell.length_b   1.000
_cell.length_c   1.000
_cell.angle_alpha   90.00
_cell.angle_beta   90.00
_cell.angle_gamma   90.00
#
_symmetry.space_group_name_H-M   'P 1'
#
loop_
_entity.id
_entity.type
_entity.pdbx_description
1 polymer ?
#
loop_
_entity_poly.entity_id
_entity_poly.type
_entity_poly.pdbx_seq_one_letter_code
_entity_poly.pdbx_strand_id
1 'polypeptide(L)'
;SAPLLEAGDGEPAAAYRHMRRLHGRGERAYAVVDMHLDKSVYARAPERFDSEMIIPVLEDLADVDVKDIRQTLTIGTADRQVADGLGVAIGSPIGILRRVVVDARGRVIYVGIVNYRGDVVKLDMSLGNSSGAEGR
;
A
#
# COMPACT_ATOMS: atom_id res chain seq x y z
N SER A 1 -2.68 -13.56 -9.29
CA SER A 1 -1.21 -13.72 -9.25
C SER A 1 -0.76 -13.64 -7.80
N ALA A 2 0.38 -14.26 -7.45
CA ALA A 2 0.99 -14.07 -6.14
C ALA A 2 1.74 -12.71 -6.12
N PRO A 3 1.82 -12.03 -4.96
CA PRO A 3 2.65 -10.84 -4.81
C PRO A 3 4.13 -11.20 -4.87
N LEU A 4 4.96 -10.23 -5.28
CA LEU A 4 6.40 -10.33 -5.07
C LEU A 4 6.73 -9.96 -3.62
N LEU A 5 7.20 -10.95 -2.87
CA LEU A 5 7.68 -10.78 -1.49
C LEU A 5 9.20 -10.72 -1.47
N GLU A 6 9.73 -9.85 -0.61
CA GLU A 6 11.14 -9.68 -0.32
C GLU A 6 11.49 -10.41 0.99
N ALA A 7 12.78 -10.69 1.18
CA ALA A 7 13.26 -11.23 2.44
C ALA A 7 12.87 -10.29 3.60
N GLY A 8 12.26 -10.86 4.64
CA GLY A 8 11.80 -10.12 5.81
C GLY A 8 10.40 -9.52 5.71
N ASP A 9 9.66 -9.71 4.62
CA ASP A 9 8.25 -9.28 4.55
C ASP A 9 7.33 -10.11 5.45
N GLY A 10 7.64 -11.40 5.66
CA GLY A 10 6.80 -12.35 6.38
C GLY A 10 6.38 -13.54 5.51
N GLU A 11 5.46 -14.34 6.03
CA GLU A 11 5.01 -15.57 5.37
C GLU A 11 3.86 -15.30 4.38
N PRO A 12 3.87 -15.87 3.17
CA PRO A 12 2.77 -15.67 2.23
C PRO A 12 1.46 -16.29 2.72
N ALA A 13 0.35 -15.63 2.42
CA ALA A 13 -0.97 -16.23 2.50
C ALA A 13 -1.16 -17.30 1.42
N ALA A 14 -2.11 -18.21 1.63
CA ALA A 14 -2.39 -19.29 0.70
C ALA A 14 -2.84 -18.81 -0.69
N ALA A 15 -3.53 -17.67 -0.76
CA ALA A 15 -3.98 -17.06 -2.00
C ALA A 15 -4.24 -15.56 -1.82
N TYR A 16 -4.13 -14.82 -2.92
CA TYR A 16 -4.35 -13.38 -2.95
C TYR A 16 -5.41 -12.99 -3.99
N ARG A 17 -6.25 -12.01 -3.62
CA ARG A 17 -7.05 -11.22 -4.55
C ARG A 17 -6.18 -10.08 -5.07
N HIS A 18 -5.88 -10.12 -6.37
CA HIS A 18 -5.19 -9.03 -7.07
C HIS A 18 -6.20 -7.97 -7.50
N MET A 19 -5.89 -6.71 -7.26
CA MET A 19 -6.70 -5.56 -7.62
C MET A 19 -5.82 -4.46 -8.17
N ARG A 20 -6.34 -3.71 -9.13
CA ARG A 20 -5.71 -2.50 -9.66
C ARG A 20 -6.69 -1.34 -9.61
N ARG A 21 -6.24 -0.19 -9.11
CA ARG A 21 -7.09 0.99 -8.93
C ARG A 21 -6.42 2.25 -9.42
N LEU A 22 -7.26 3.17 -9.88
CA LEU A 22 -6.88 4.54 -10.11
C LEU A 22 -7.48 5.39 -9.00
N HIS A 23 -6.65 6.08 -8.23
CA HIS A 23 -7.12 7.06 -7.26
C HIS A 23 -7.04 8.45 -7.89
N GLY A 24 -8.16 9.16 -7.83
CA GLY A 24 -8.29 10.49 -8.41
C GLY A 24 -9.01 11.45 -7.47
N ARG A 25 -8.85 12.74 -7.77
CA ARG A 25 -9.63 13.81 -7.15
C ARG A 25 -10.18 14.69 -8.26
N GLY A 26 -11.50 14.75 -8.37
CA GLY A 26 -12.15 15.30 -9.57
C GLY A 26 -11.74 14.51 -10.81
N GLU A 27 -11.39 15.19 -11.89
CA GLU A 27 -11.01 14.56 -13.16
C GLU A 27 -9.56 14.09 -13.21
N ARG A 28 -8.76 14.36 -12.18
CA ARG A 28 -7.31 14.13 -12.22
C ARG A 28 -6.90 12.97 -11.32
N ALA A 29 -6.38 11.92 -11.95
CA ALA A 29 -5.71 10.83 -11.24
C ALA A 29 -4.45 11.33 -10.54
N TYR A 30 -4.21 10.86 -9.33
CA TYR A 30 -2.99 11.15 -8.58
C TYR A 30 -2.18 9.90 -8.23
N ALA A 31 -2.80 8.71 -8.25
CA ALA A 31 -2.11 7.46 -8.01
C ALA A 31 -2.67 6.28 -8.83
N VAL A 32 -1.79 5.43 -9.35
CA VAL A 32 -2.11 4.09 -9.85
C VAL A 32 -1.66 3.08 -8.79
N VAL A 33 -2.57 2.22 -8.35
CA VAL A 33 -2.31 1.22 -7.31
C VAL A 33 -2.44 -0.18 -7.88
N ASP A 34 -1.42 -0.99 -7.67
CA ASP A 34 -1.43 -2.44 -7.91
C ASP A 34 -1.28 -3.15 -6.56
N MET A 35 -2.21 -4.03 -6.20
CA MET A 35 -2.25 -4.59 -4.85
C MET A 35 -2.73 -6.04 -4.81
N HIS A 36 -2.25 -6.75 -3.80
CA HIS A 36 -2.59 -8.13 -3.47
C HIS A 36 -3.07 -8.18 -2.02
N LEU A 37 -4.31 -8.59 -1.82
CA LEU A 37 -4.93 -8.78 -0.50
C LEU A 37 -5.15 -10.27 -0.25
N ASP A 38 -4.84 -10.80 0.93
CA ASP A 38 -5.13 -12.18 1.32
C ASP A 38 -6.60 -12.48 1.01
N LYS A 39 -6.85 -13.55 0.24
CA LYS A 39 -8.20 -13.91 -0.21
C LYS A 39 -9.15 -14.22 0.95
N SER A 40 -8.63 -14.75 2.05
CA SER A 40 -9.42 -15.02 3.26
C SER A 40 -9.82 -13.73 3.99
N VAL A 41 -8.95 -12.71 3.98
CA VAL A 41 -9.24 -11.38 4.50
C VAL A 41 -10.22 -10.64 3.60
N TYR A 42 -9.99 -10.65 2.27
CA TYR A 42 -10.92 -10.06 1.30
C TYR A 42 -12.36 -10.59 1.47
N ALA A 43 -12.51 -11.90 1.72
CA ALA A 43 -13.81 -12.53 1.91
C ALA A 43 -14.59 -12.03 3.15
N ARG A 44 -13.97 -11.28 4.06
CA ARG A 44 -14.64 -10.71 5.23
C ARG A 44 -15.51 -9.51 4.89
N ALA A 45 -15.10 -8.71 3.91
CA ALA A 45 -15.82 -7.50 3.52
C ALA A 45 -15.57 -7.17 2.04
N PRO A 46 -15.98 -8.06 1.10
CA PRO A 46 -15.63 -7.91 -0.32
C PRO A 46 -16.12 -6.59 -0.91
N GLU A 47 -17.35 -6.19 -0.59
CA GLU A 47 -17.94 -4.93 -1.07
C GLU A 47 -17.13 -3.72 -0.58
N ARG A 48 -16.82 -3.67 0.72
CA ARG A 48 -15.99 -2.60 1.30
C ARG A 48 -14.61 -2.58 0.66
N PHE A 49 -13.97 -3.74 0.55
CA PHE A 49 -12.65 -3.79 -0.06
C PHE A 49 -12.69 -3.33 -1.50
N ASP A 50 -13.71 -3.65 -2.29
CA ASP A 50 -13.83 -3.25 -3.70
C ASP A 50 -14.05 -1.74 -3.90
N SER A 51 -14.72 -1.05 -2.97
CA SER A 51 -15.05 0.39 -3.10
C SER A 51 -14.24 1.34 -2.23
N GLU A 52 -13.69 0.89 -1.11
CA GLU A 52 -13.00 1.72 -0.11
C GLU A 52 -11.47 1.54 -0.15
N MET A 53 -10.75 2.35 0.62
CA MET A 53 -9.31 2.24 0.80
C MET A 53 -8.97 1.01 1.66
N ILE A 54 -8.02 0.19 1.22
CA ILE A 54 -7.73 -1.10 1.89
C ILE A 54 -7.28 -0.94 3.35
N ILE A 55 -6.39 0.01 3.65
CA ILE A 55 -5.82 0.14 5.01
C ILE A 55 -6.90 0.51 6.05
N PRO A 56 -7.74 1.54 5.85
CA PRO A 56 -8.86 1.80 6.76
C PRO A 56 -9.79 0.60 6.94
N VAL A 57 -10.12 -0.13 5.86
CA VAL A 57 -10.96 -1.33 5.98
C VAL A 57 -10.27 -2.41 6.81
N LEU A 58 -8.95 -2.62 6.66
CA LEU A 58 -8.19 -3.56 7.48
C LEU A 58 -8.19 -3.16 8.96
N GLU A 59 -8.02 -1.87 9.26
CA GLU A 59 -8.02 -1.34 10.63
C GLU A 59 -9.41 -1.44 11.30
N ASP A 60 -10.49 -1.35 10.51
CA ASP A 60 -11.87 -1.47 10.99
C ASP A 60 -12.33 -2.92 11.25
N LEU A 61 -11.64 -3.93 10.69
CA LEU A 61 -12.03 -5.33 10.82
C LEU A 61 -11.57 -5.90 12.16
N ALA A 62 -12.51 -6.12 13.08
CA ALA A 62 -12.22 -6.64 14.42
C ALA A 62 -11.55 -8.04 14.46
N ASP A 63 -11.66 -8.83 13.39
CA ASP A 63 -11.06 -10.17 13.28
C ASP A 63 -9.72 -10.20 12.53
N VAL A 64 -9.18 -9.04 12.15
CA VAL A 64 -7.89 -8.90 11.48
C VAL A 64 -6.92 -8.15 12.40
N ASP A 65 -6.02 -8.90 13.04
CA ASP A 65 -5.01 -8.34 13.93
C ASP A 65 -3.76 -7.90 13.15
N VAL A 66 -3.69 -6.61 12.81
CA VAL A 66 -2.54 -6.01 12.11
C VAL A 66 -1.39 -5.79 13.10
N LYS A 67 -0.28 -6.49 12.88
CA LYS A 67 0.90 -6.40 13.74
C LYS A 67 1.90 -5.36 13.26
N ASP A 68 2.15 -5.31 11.96
CA ASP A 68 3.16 -4.44 11.38
C ASP A 68 2.73 -3.92 10.00
N ILE A 69 3.09 -2.67 9.73
CA ILE A 69 2.91 -2.03 8.43
C ILE A 69 4.25 -1.42 8.03
N ARG A 70 4.88 -2.02 7.01
CA ARG A 70 6.12 -1.51 6.44
C ARG A 70 5.85 -0.75 5.17
N GLN A 71 6.43 0.45 5.06
CA GLN A 71 6.30 1.32 3.90
C GLN A 71 7.66 1.79 3.41
N THR A 72 7.93 1.62 2.12
CA THR A 72 9.14 2.11 1.45
C THR A 72 8.72 3.01 0.31
N LEU A 73 9.12 4.29 0.36
CA LEU A 73 8.91 5.26 -0.71
C LEU A 73 10.22 5.47 -1.47
N THR A 74 10.18 5.25 -2.79
CA THR A 74 11.30 5.46 -3.71
C THR A 74 10.89 6.46 -4.79
N ILE A 75 11.84 7.21 -5.34
CA ILE A 75 11.61 8.04 -6.52
C ILE A 75 12.00 7.25 -7.77
N GLY A 76 11.13 7.26 -8.77
CA GLY A 76 11.36 6.59 -10.05
C GLY A 76 10.75 7.35 -11.21
N THR A 77 10.60 6.66 -12.33
CA THR A 77 10.00 7.21 -13.54
C THR A 77 8.80 6.39 -13.98
N ALA A 78 7.78 7.05 -14.52
CA ALA A 78 6.58 6.39 -15.01
C ALA A 78 6.89 5.54 -16.25
N ASP A 79 6.59 4.24 -16.19
CA ASP A 79 6.49 3.40 -17.38
C ASP A 79 5.23 3.74 -18.19
N ARG A 80 5.01 3.06 -19.32
CA ARG A 80 3.82 3.28 -20.17
C ARG A 80 2.51 3.13 -19.40
N GLN A 81 2.36 2.06 -18.64
CA GLN A 81 1.10 1.75 -17.96
C GLN A 81 0.79 2.76 -16.85
N VAL A 82 1.80 3.14 -16.08
CA VAL A 82 1.68 4.15 -15.03
C VAL A 82 1.44 5.53 -15.64
N ALA A 83 2.14 5.88 -16.72
CA ALA A 83 1.99 7.14 -17.43
C ALA A 83 0.56 7.31 -17.98
N ASP A 84 0.04 6.29 -18.65
CA ASP A 84 -1.31 6.27 -19.19
C ASP A 84 -2.36 6.42 -18.08
N GLY A 85 -2.20 5.68 -16.98
CA GLY A 85 -3.12 5.77 -15.84
C GLY A 85 -3.10 7.14 -15.17
N LEU A 86 -1.92 7.73 -14.99
CA LEU A 86 -1.75 9.02 -14.32
C LEU A 86 -2.02 10.23 -15.23
N GLY A 87 -2.12 10.04 -16.55
CA GLY A 87 -2.22 11.14 -17.51
C GLY A 87 -0.97 12.00 -17.57
N VAL A 88 0.21 11.37 -17.52
CA VAL A 88 1.52 12.05 -17.60
C VAL A 88 2.37 11.47 -18.73
N ALA A 89 3.49 12.11 -19.09
CA ALA A 89 4.40 11.56 -20.09
C ALA A 89 5.15 10.33 -19.54
N ILE A 90 5.46 9.36 -20.42
CA ILE A 90 6.41 8.29 -20.09
C ILE A 90 7.74 8.91 -19.66
N GLY A 91 8.34 8.40 -18.59
CA GLY A 91 9.57 8.93 -18.02
C GLY A 91 9.35 10.06 -17.00
N SER A 92 8.11 10.53 -16.79
CA SER A 92 7.82 11.55 -15.77
C SER A 92 8.22 11.07 -14.37
N PRO A 93 8.73 11.95 -13.50
CA PRO A 93 9.07 11.57 -12.12
C PRO A 93 7.83 11.15 -11.34
N ILE A 94 7.95 10.07 -10.58
CA ILE A 94 6.89 9.51 -9.73
C ILE A 94 7.44 9.09 -8.36
N GLY A 95 6.56 9.11 -7.35
CA GLY A 95 6.81 8.44 -6.07
C GLY A 95 6.27 7.02 -6.10
N ILE A 96 7.10 6.03 -5.83
CA ILE A 96 6.74 4.60 -5.80
C ILE A 96 6.73 4.16 -4.34
N LEU A 97 5.54 3.93 -3.80
CA LEU A 97 5.35 3.44 -2.45
C LEU A 97 5.06 1.95 -2.46
N ARG A 98 5.97 1.14 -1.93
CA ARG A 98 5.73 -0.25 -1.57
C ARG A 98 5.20 -0.30 -0.15
N ARG A 99 4.06 -0.95 0.07
CA ARG A 99 3.49 -1.19 1.40
C ARG A 99 3.24 -2.68 1.61
N VAL A 100 3.65 -3.17 2.77
CA VAL A 100 3.42 -4.56 3.22
C VAL A 100 2.75 -4.50 4.58
N VAL A 101 1.69 -5.29 4.76
CA VAL A 101 0.98 -5.42 6.04
C VAL A 101 1.05 -6.87 6.48
N VAL A 102 1.42 -7.07 7.74
CA VAL A 102 1.61 -8.39 8.35
C VAL A 102 0.67 -8.53 9.54
N ASP A 103 0.00 -9.68 9.64
CA ASP A 103 -0.86 -10.00 10.77
C ASP A 103 -0.07 -10.47 12.01
N ALA A 104 -0.75 -10.65 13.14
CA ALA A 104 -0.15 -11.14 14.38
C ALA A 104 0.55 -12.50 14.26
N ARG A 105 0.22 -13.31 13.24
CA ARG A 105 0.82 -14.62 12.96
C ARG A 105 2.02 -14.52 12.03
N GLY A 106 2.43 -13.33 11.62
CA GLY A 106 3.53 -13.13 10.68
C GLY A 106 3.16 -13.35 9.22
N ARG A 107 1.86 -13.46 8.89
CA ARG A 107 1.40 -13.64 7.51
C ARG A 107 1.24 -12.31 6.81
N VAL A 108 1.74 -12.22 5.59
CA VAL A 108 1.58 -11.05 4.71
C VAL A 108 0.15 -11.02 4.18
N ILE A 109 -0.69 -10.20 4.80
CA ILE A 109 -2.10 -10.08 4.43
C ILE A 109 -2.33 -9.05 3.33
N TYR A 110 -1.42 -8.11 3.12
CA TYR A 110 -1.50 -7.15 2.03
C TYR A 110 -0.12 -6.74 1.52
N VAL A 111 -0.01 -6.63 0.20
CA VAL A 111 1.11 -5.98 -0.50
C VAL A 111 0.52 -5.00 -1.52
N GLY A 112 1.02 -3.78 -1.56
CA GLY A 112 0.62 -2.80 -2.55
C GLY A 112 1.77 -1.97 -3.06
N ILE A 113 1.77 -1.73 -4.37
CA ILE A 113 2.62 -0.77 -5.05
C ILE A 113 1.74 0.40 -5.48
N VAL A 114 2.00 1.58 -4.91
CA VAL A 114 1.30 2.81 -5.25
C VAL A 114 2.26 3.72 -6.00
N ASN A 115 1.92 4.05 -7.24
CA ASN A 115 2.65 5.00 -8.06
C ASN A 115 1.94 6.36 -8.01
N TYR A 116 2.51 7.32 -7.29
CA TYR A 116 2.03 8.68 -7.18
C TYR A 116 2.67 9.58 -8.23
N ARG A 117 1.92 10.55 -8.77
CA ARG A 117 2.51 11.60 -9.58
C ARG A 117 3.53 12.42 -8.76
N GLY A 118 4.68 12.70 -9.38
CA GLY A 118 5.77 13.42 -8.73
C GLY A 118 5.42 14.85 -8.31
N ASP A 119 4.43 15.49 -8.96
CA ASP A 119 4.00 16.86 -8.68
C ASP A 119 2.98 16.96 -7.52
N VAL A 120 2.50 15.83 -6.97
CA VAL A 120 1.55 15.81 -5.85
C VAL A 120 2.02 15.01 -4.65
N VAL A 121 3.00 14.12 -4.83
CA VAL A 121 3.56 13.35 -3.73
C VAL A 121 4.41 14.24 -2.82
N LYS A 122 4.12 14.23 -1.53
CA LYS A 122 4.89 14.90 -0.50
C LYS A 122 5.00 13.98 0.71
N LEU A 123 6.23 13.84 1.21
CA LEU A 123 6.50 13.17 2.49
C LEU A 123 6.69 14.26 3.54
N ASP A 124 5.82 14.27 4.55
CA ASP A 124 5.87 15.22 5.66
C ASP A 124 5.89 14.41 6.96
N MET A 125 6.94 14.54 7.75
CA MET A 125 7.13 13.80 8.99
C MET A 125 7.64 14.72 10.07
N SER A 126 7.05 14.60 11.26
CA SER A 126 7.59 15.19 12.48
C SER A 126 8.27 14.09 13.29
N LEU A 127 9.56 14.25 13.55
CA LEU A 127 10.33 13.35 14.40
C LEU A 127 10.29 13.91 15.83
N GLY A 128 9.59 13.23 16.74
CA GLY A 128 9.65 13.56 18.16
C GLY A 128 11.01 13.21 18.74
N ASN A 129 11.51 14.01 19.69
CA ASN A 129 12.66 13.59 20.49
C ASN A 129 12.23 12.44 21.38
N SER A 130 12.89 11.28 21.26
CA SER A 130 12.82 10.25 22.28
C SER A 130 13.52 10.76 23.55
N SER A 131 12.79 11.38 24.47
CA SER A 131 13.31 11.62 25.81
C SER A 131 13.39 10.27 26.52
N GLY A 132 14.62 9.78 26.70
CA GLY A 132 14.91 8.66 27.59
C GLY A 132 14.41 8.99 28.99
N ALA A 133 13.37 8.28 29.42
CA ALA A 133 13.07 8.12 30.82
C ALA A 133 14.03 7.04 31.35
N GLU A 134 15.24 7.46 31.71
CA GLU A 134 16.02 6.72 32.70
C GLU A 134 15.60 7.22 34.10
N GLY A 135 15.30 6.25 34.95
CA GLY A 135 14.60 6.43 36.20
C GLY A 135 15.36 7.24 37.25
N ARG A 136 14.58 7.83 38.15
CA ARG A 136 14.97 8.04 39.54
C ARG A 136 14.19 7.07 40.41
#